data_AF-A0A2V6IVX3-F1
#
_entry.id   AF-A0A2V6IVX3-F1
#
_cell.length_a   1.000
_cell.length_b   1.000
_cell.length_c   1.000
_cell.angle_alpha   90.00
_cell.angle_beta   90.00
_cell.angle_gamma   90.00
#
_symmetry.space_group_name_H-M   'P 1'
#
loop_
_entity.id
_entity.type
_entity.pdbx_description
1 polymer ?
#
loop_
_entity_poly.entity_id
_entity_poly.type
_entity_poly.pdbx_seq_one_letter_code
_entity_poly.pdbx_strand_id
1 'polypeptide(L)'
;GASGDLAIINRGNCTFSQKVANAKAAGAVAVLIVNNVAGDPIAMARTAGFDDNIPAVMIGLNEGAALRASGATTASADATFQEFITANKDILAGFSSQGPTNVDLAVKPDLTSVGVNVLSSITCVGKSDTCPGDGSGWAFFSGTSMSTPHIAGSAAVLRDLHNDRSPAQIKSALVNRADLVVKDAQTGLHDIGPTAQGAGRENLFVAANGTTWLSPVSASLGKVAIGHPTSVTITLSNPTGSAETFAVSKTKFTPSTFGGTVPSFYDAGILSAGDNRIIVPNSVTVPASGSTTMTVTVNSSHGDVVQGWINLDGPGSNDLHFAYYAVVGK
;
A
#
# COMPACT_ATOMS: atom_id res chain seq x y z
N GLY A 1 -6.03 -3.94 -40.33
CA GLY A 1 -4.60 -4.20 -40.08
C GLY A 1 -3.99 -2.98 -39.46
N ALA A 2 -2.84 -3.09 -38.81
CA ALA A 2 -2.10 -1.97 -38.22
C ALA A 2 -0.82 -1.67 -39.02
N SER A 3 -0.79 -2.05 -40.30
CA SER A 3 0.40 -2.06 -41.13
C SER A 3 0.96 -0.65 -41.33
N GLY A 4 2.15 -0.39 -40.79
CA GLY A 4 2.79 0.93 -40.86
C GLY A 4 2.37 1.90 -39.76
N ASP A 5 1.44 1.50 -38.88
CA ASP A 5 0.85 2.37 -37.85
C ASP A 5 1.40 2.09 -36.44
N LEU A 6 1.19 3.06 -35.55
CA LEU A 6 1.32 2.90 -34.10
C LEU A 6 0.06 2.24 -33.53
N ALA A 7 0.18 1.07 -32.90
CA ALA A 7 -0.95 0.39 -32.28
C ALA A 7 -1.19 0.88 -30.83
N ILE A 8 -2.38 1.43 -30.55
CA ILE A 8 -2.79 1.84 -29.20
C ILE A 8 -3.61 0.73 -28.53
N ILE A 9 -3.10 0.15 -27.45
CA ILE A 9 -3.67 -1.06 -26.82
C ILE A 9 -3.90 -0.81 -25.33
N ASN A 10 -5.06 -1.18 -24.80
CA ASN A 10 -5.27 -1.10 -23.35
C ASN A 10 -4.57 -2.26 -22.64
N ARG A 11 -3.99 -1.97 -21.46
CA ARG A 11 -3.57 -2.98 -20.50
C ARG A 11 -4.77 -3.85 -20.11
N GLY A 12 -4.53 -5.13 -19.84
CA GLY A 12 -5.57 -6.09 -19.50
C GLY A 12 -5.00 -7.50 -19.37
N ASN A 13 -5.81 -8.52 -19.65
CA ASN A 13 -5.54 -9.91 -19.29
C ASN A 13 -4.30 -10.54 -19.97
N CYS A 14 -3.99 -10.16 -21.22
CA CYS A 14 -2.80 -10.67 -21.91
C CYS A 14 -1.53 -9.99 -21.39
N THR A 15 -0.40 -10.73 -21.38
CA THR A 15 0.91 -10.14 -21.08
C THR A 15 1.24 -9.02 -22.07
N PHE A 16 2.14 -8.10 -21.66
CA PHE A 16 2.60 -7.04 -22.54
C PHE A 16 3.26 -7.60 -23.81
N SER A 17 4.12 -8.60 -23.67
CA SER A 17 4.76 -9.29 -24.81
C SER A 17 3.77 -9.91 -25.78
N GLN A 18 2.70 -10.56 -25.30
CA GLN A 18 1.65 -11.09 -26.17
C GLN A 18 0.94 -9.98 -26.97
N LYS A 19 0.64 -8.85 -26.31
CA LYS A 19 0.01 -7.69 -26.97
C LYS A 19 0.91 -7.13 -28.06
N VAL A 20 2.20 -6.96 -27.76
CA VAL A 20 3.18 -6.43 -28.70
C VAL A 20 3.41 -7.38 -29.88
N ALA A 21 3.54 -8.68 -29.63
CA ALA A 21 3.67 -9.68 -30.68
C ALA A 21 2.45 -9.73 -31.62
N ASN A 22 1.23 -9.61 -31.06
CA ASN A 22 0.01 -9.55 -31.88
C ASN A 22 -0.06 -8.29 -32.73
N ALA A 23 0.34 -7.14 -32.19
CA ALA A 23 0.40 -5.89 -32.93
C ALA A 23 1.43 -5.96 -34.07
N LYS A 24 2.61 -6.52 -33.78
CA LYS A 24 3.67 -6.78 -34.76
C LYS A 24 3.17 -7.69 -35.89
N ALA A 25 2.52 -8.80 -35.55
CA ALA A 25 1.92 -9.71 -36.53
C ALA A 25 0.84 -9.04 -37.41
N ALA A 26 0.18 -8.00 -36.89
CA ALA A 26 -0.77 -7.16 -37.64
C ALA A 26 -0.12 -6.03 -38.45
N GLY A 27 1.21 -5.94 -38.46
CA GLY A 27 2.02 -4.97 -39.21
C GLY A 27 2.37 -3.67 -38.48
N ALA A 28 2.08 -3.56 -37.18
CA ALA A 28 2.40 -2.36 -36.41
C ALA A 28 3.91 -2.11 -36.34
N VAL A 29 4.30 -0.84 -36.46
CA VAL A 29 5.72 -0.43 -36.36
C VAL A 29 6.13 -0.08 -34.93
N ALA A 30 5.15 0.18 -34.06
CA ALA A 30 5.33 0.44 -32.63
C ALA A 30 4.03 0.18 -31.86
N VAL A 31 4.11 0.10 -30.53
CA VAL A 31 2.97 -0.10 -29.63
C VAL A 31 2.96 0.94 -28.52
N LEU A 32 1.78 1.51 -28.27
CA LEU A 32 1.49 2.35 -27.13
C LEU A 32 0.48 1.63 -26.24
N ILE A 33 0.90 1.25 -25.03
CA ILE A 33 0.03 0.61 -24.06
C ILE A 33 -0.57 1.66 -23.13
N VAL A 34 -1.89 1.70 -23.01
CA VAL A 34 -2.60 2.56 -22.07
C VAL A 34 -2.84 1.78 -20.78
N ASN A 35 -2.37 2.30 -19.64
CA ASN A 35 -2.61 1.70 -18.33
C ASN A 35 -4.12 1.65 -18.04
N ASN A 36 -4.57 0.68 -17.23
CA ASN A 36 -6.00 0.45 -16.93
C ASN A 36 -6.35 0.69 -15.45
N VAL A 37 -5.38 1.19 -14.68
CA VAL A 37 -5.46 1.52 -13.26
C VAL A 37 -4.81 2.88 -13.03
N ALA A 38 -5.11 3.52 -11.90
CA ALA A 38 -4.47 4.76 -11.50
C ALA A 38 -2.97 4.56 -11.23
N GLY A 39 -2.21 5.66 -11.27
CA GLY A 39 -0.78 5.65 -11.07
C GLY A 39 0.03 5.89 -12.34
N ASP A 40 1.34 6.00 -12.16
CA ASP A 40 2.29 6.21 -13.25
C ASP A 40 2.39 5.00 -14.18
N PRO A 41 2.79 5.20 -15.46
CA PRO A 41 3.18 4.10 -16.33
C PRO A 41 4.24 3.24 -15.68
N ILE A 42 4.16 1.92 -15.88
CA ILE A 42 5.15 0.98 -15.34
C ILE A 42 6.06 0.45 -16.44
N ALA A 43 7.28 0.07 -16.06
CA ALA A 43 8.16 -0.70 -16.92
C ALA A 43 7.46 -2.02 -17.30
N MET A 44 7.34 -2.28 -18.61
CA MET A 44 6.67 -3.46 -19.13
C MET A 44 7.63 -4.64 -19.16
N ALA A 45 7.41 -5.62 -18.27
CA ALA A 45 8.19 -6.85 -18.26
C ALA A 45 8.02 -7.63 -19.58
N ARG A 46 9.14 -8.15 -20.10
CA ARG A 46 9.12 -9.07 -21.25
C ARG A 46 8.89 -10.50 -20.78
N THR A 47 8.06 -11.23 -21.51
CA THR A 47 7.80 -12.67 -21.32
C THR A 47 8.50 -13.45 -22.43
N ALA A 48 9.26 -14.48 -22.05
CA ALA A 48 9.93 -15.33 -23.03
C ALA A 48 8.93 -16.05 -23.95
N GLY A 49 9.35 -16.32 -25.20
CA GLY A 49 8.54 -17.04 -26.19
C GLY A 49 7.63 -16.16 -27.05
N PHE A 50 7.72 -14.83 -26.93
CA PHE A 50 7.02 -13.87 -27.79
C PHE A 50 7.99 -13.13 -28.70
N ASP A 51 7.55 -12.84 -29.92
CA ASP A 51 8.25 -11.95 -30.84
C ASP A 51 7.76 -10.51 -30.65
N ASP A 52 8.25 -9.85 -29.59
CA ASP A 52 7.87 -8.49 -29.19
C ASP A 52 8.95 -7.45 -29.51
N ASN A 53 9.70 -7.66 -30.60
CA ASN A 53 10.86 -6.87 -30.98
C ASN A 53 10.51 -5.60 -31.79
N ILE A 54 9.48 -4.87 -31.38
CA ILE A 54 9.15 -3.52 -31.88
C ILE A 54 9.10 -2.54 -30.70
N PRO A 55 9.33 -1.23 -30.91
CA PRO A 55 9.23 -0.24 -29.84
C PRO A 55 7.87 -0.30 -29.15
N ALA A 56 7.88 -0.37 -27.82
CA ALA A 56 6.67 -0.41 -27.00
C ALA A 56 6.85 0.45 -25.76
N VAL A 57 5.93 1.40 -25.53
CA VAL A 57 5.92 2.26 -24.33
C VAL A 57 4.54 2.24 -23.68
N MET A 58 4.49 2.56 -22.38
CA MET A 58 3.23 2.71 -21.65
C MET A 58 2.97 4.19 -21.36
N ILE A 59 1.70 4.59 -21.41
CA ILE A 59 1.19 5.85 -20.87
C ILE A 59 0.14 5.60 -19.80
N GLY A 60 -0.11 6.61 -18.97
CA GLY A 60 -1.07 6.51 -17.87
C GLY A 60 -2.51 6.44 -18.38
N LEU A 61 -3.41 6.09 -17.48
CA LEU A 61 -4.83 5.92 -17.79
C LEU A 61 -5.45 7.24 -18.32
N ASN A 62 -5.15 8.35 -17.66
CA ASN A 62 -5.68 9.67 -18.00
C ASN A 62 -5.07 10.20 -19.31
N GLU A 63 -3.76 10.02 -19.50
CA GLU A 63 -3.07 10.40 -20.73
C GLU A 63 -3.61 9.61 -21.93
N GLY A 64 -3.91 8.33 -21.75
CA GLY A 64 -4.51 7.51 -22.80
C GLY A 64 -5.93 7.94 -23.16
N ALA A 65 -6.74 8.36 -22.17
CA ALA A 65 -8.05 8.94 -22.42
C ALA A 65 -7.94 10.27 -23.18
N ALA A 66 -7.03 11.15 -22.76
CA ALA A 66 -6.77 12.43 -23.42
C ALA A 66 -6.27 12.24 -24.86
N LEU A 67 -5.36 11.29 -25.09
CA LEU A 67 -4.86 10.95 -26.42
C LEU A 67 -5.99 10.49 -27.34
N ARG A 68 -6.87 9.59 -26.86
CA ARG A 68 -8.03 9.12 -27.64
C ARG A 68 -9.02 10.24 -27.95
N ALA A 69 -9.25 11.15 -27.00
CA ALA A 69 -10.13 12.29 -27.18
C ALA A 69 -9.56 13.35 -28.15
N SER A 70 -8.24 13.45 -28.27
CA SER A 70 -7.59 14.46 -29.13
C SER A 70 -7.85 14.29 -30.62
N GLY A 71 -8.21 13.09 -31.08
CA GLY A 71 -8.36 12.78 -32.50
C GLY A 71 -7.03 12.83 -33.29
N ALA A 72 -5.88 12.86 -32.62
CA ALA A 72 -4.58 12.90 -33.27
C ALA A 72 -4.37 11.68 -34.17
N THR A 73 -3.92 11.92 -35.40
CA THR A 73 -3.64 10.90 -36.43
C THR A 73 -2.15 10.65 -36.63
N THR A 74 -1.30 11.42 -35.95
CA THR A 74 0.16 11.27 -35.98
C THR A 74 0.70 11.30 -34.55
N ALA A 75 1.79 10.56 -34.31
CA ALA A 75 2.48 10.53 -33.04
C ALA A 75 3.99 10.51 -33.29
N SER A 76 4.75 11.17 -32.42
CA SER A 76 6.21 11.07 -32.35
C SER A 76 6.59 10.83 -30.89
N ALA A 77 7.73 10.19 -30.66
CA ALA A 77 8.25 9.94 -29.34
C ALA A 77 9.75 10.18 -29.34
N ASP A 78 10.21 11.06 -28.45
CA ASP A 78 11.62 11.31 -28.20
C ASP A 78 11.98 10.76 -26.82
N ALA A 79 13.04 9.95 -26.76
CA ALA A 79 13.53 9.41 -25.49
C ALA A 79 14.38 10.48 -24.80
N THR A 80 13.83 11.11 -23.77
CA THR A 80 14.60 11.98 -22.86
C THR A 80 14.50 11.43 -21.44
N PHE A 81 15.66 11.29 -20.78
CA PHE A 81 15.68 10.95 -19.36
C PHE A 81 15.37 12.21 -18.56
N GLN A 82 14.33 12.14 -17.73
CA GLN A 82 13.92 13.23 -16.86
C GLN A 82 13.53 12.68 -15.49
N GLU A 83 13.94 13.38 -14.45
CA GLU A 83 13.45 13.18 -13.08
C GLU A 83 12.35 14.21 -12.81
N PHE A 84 11.17 13.75 -12.40
CA PHE A 84 10.04 14.61 -12.10
C PHE A 84 9.15 13.96 -11.04
N ILE A 85 8.42 14.81 -10.31
CA ILE A 85 7.44 14.37 -9.31
C ILE A 85 6.08 14.32 -10.00
N THR A 86 5.37 13.21 -9.84
CA THR A 86 4.02 13.03 -10.37
C THR A 86 2.98 13.31 -9.29
N ALA A 87 1.74 13.54 -9.71
CA ALA A 87 0.60 13.58 -8.78
C ALA A 87 0.20 12.18 -8.28
N ASN A 88 0.74 11.13 -8.90
CA ASN A 88 0.43 9.72 -8.65
C ASN A 88 1.19 9.17 -7.43
N LYS A 89 0.94 9.78 -6.27
CA LYS A 89 1.47 9.33 -4.98
C LYS A 89 0.38 8.68 -4.14
N ASP A 90 0.80 7.85 -3.19
CA ASP A 90 -0.10 7.27 -2.18
C ASP A 90 -1.23 6.43 -2.79
N ILE A 91 -0.93 5.70 -3.87
CA ILE A 91 -1.86 4.75 -4.49
C ILE A 91 -1.33 3.35 -4.22
N LEU A 92 -2.18 2.47 -3.68
CA LEU A 92 -1.81 1.09 -3.47
C LEU A 92 -1.55 0.42 -4.82
N ALA A 93 -0.47 -0.36 -4.91
CA ALA A 93 -0.23 -1.16 -6.09
C ALA A 93 -1.33 -2.21 -6.25
N GLY A 94 -1.97 -2.30 -7.44
CA GLY A 94 -3.04 -3.27 -7.69
C GLY A 94 -2.62 -4.74 -7.59
N PHE A 95 -1.32 -5.03 -7.54
CA PHE A 95 -0.76 -6.37 -7.30
C PHE A 95 -0.42 -6.64 -5.82
N SER A 96 -0.51 -5.64 -4.94
CA SER A 96 -0.16 -5.79 -3.53
C SER A 96 -1.09 -6.81 -2.89
N SER A 97 -0.52 -7.83 -2.25
CA SER A 97 -1.32 -8.83 -1.53
C SER A 97 -2.01 -8.18 -0.33
N GLN A 98 -3.27 -8.57 -0.13
CA GLN A 98 -4.11 -8.06 0.94
C GLN A 98 -4.41 -9.20 1.91
N GLY A 99 -4.59 -8.84 3.17
CA GLY A 99 -5.10 -9.74 4.19
C GLY A 99 -6.62 -9.87 4.17
N PRO A 100 -7.21 -10.35 5.26
CA PRO A 100 -6.52 -10.84 6.46
C PRO A 100 -5.73 -12.13 6.15
N THR A 101 -4.92 -12.61 7.09
CA THR A 101 -4.31 -13.94 6.95
C THR A 101 -5.38 -15.03 6.87
N ASN A 102 -5.13 -16.09 6.09
CA ASN A 102 -6.16 -17.10 5.79
C ASN A 102 -6.59 -17.97 6.99
N VAL A 103 -5.78 -18.06 8.05
CA VAL A 103 -6.00 -19.01 9.15
C VAL A 103 -6.55 -18.29 10.39
N ASP A 104 -5.78 -17.37 10.92
CA ASP A 104 -6.07 -16.63 12.15
C ASP A 104 -6.82 -15.32 11.91
N LEU A 105 -7.05 -14.95 10.64
CA LEU A 105 -7.72 -13.71 10.23
C LEU A 105 -7.06 -12.46 10.84
N ALA A 106 -5.74 -12.48 10.94
CA ALA A 106 -4.95 -11.39 11.44
C ALA A 106 -4.82 -10.26 10.41
N VAL A 107 -4.70 -9.03 10.92
CA VAL A 107 -4.41 -7.86 10.11
C VAL A 107 -3.04 -8.03 9.47
N LYS A 108 -3.03 -8.16 8.14
CA LYS A 108 -1.86 -8.04 7.29
C LYS A 108 -2.23 -7.28 6.00
N PRO A 109 -1.29 -6.51 5.41
CA PRO A 109 0.08 -6.27 5.87
C PRO A 109 0.16 -5.44 7.18
N ASP A 110 1.34 -5.31 7.77
CA ASP A 110 1.50 -4.45 8.98
C ASP A 110 1.46 -2.96 8.60
N LEU A 111 2.10 -2.58 7.49
CA LEU A 111 2.16 -1.24 6.91
C LEU A 111 2.48 -1.32 5.41
N THR A 112 2.35 -0.21 4.70
CA THR A 112 2.65 -0.03 3.28
C THR A 112 3.94 0.78 3.08
N SER A 113 4.63 0.58 1.96
CA SER A 113 5.78 1.39 1.54
C SER A 113 6.00 1.40 0.03
N VAL A 114 6.87 2.28 -0.46
CA VAL A 114 7.21 2.49 -1.87
C VAL A 114 7.67 1.18 -2.53
N GLY A 115 6.92 0.75 -3.55
CA GLY A 115 7.20 -0.51 -4.24
C GLY A 115 6.87 -0.51 -5.73
N VAL A 116 6.56 0.63 -6.33
CA VAL A 116 6.26 0.75 -7.76
C VAL A 116 7.31 1.67 -8.38
N ASN A 117 7.85 1.28 -9.54
CA ASN A 117 8.87 2.04 -10.27
C ASN A 117 10.07 2.42 -9.38
N VAL A 118 10.60 1.45 -8.64
CA VAL A 118 11.81 1.63 -7.83
C VAL A 118 13.03 1.40 -8.72
N LEU A 119 13.82 2.45 -8.92
CA LEU A 119 15.12 2.37 -9.58
C LEU A 119 16.15 1.75 -8.63
N SER A 120 16.77 0.65 -9.04
CA SER A 120 17.85 0.04 -8.26
C SER A 120 18.85 -0.70 -9.14
N SER A 121 19.98 -1.08 -8.53
CA SER A 121 21.07 -1.77 -9.18
C SER A 121 20.69 -3.20 -9.59
N ILE A 122 21.18 -3.64 -10.74
CA ILE A 122 21.03 -4.98 -11.30
C ILE A 122 22.35 -5.50 -11.86
N THR A 123 22.48 -6.82 -12.01
CA THR A 123 23.70 -7.46 -12.51
C THR A 123 23.81 -7.48 -14.04
N CYS A 124 23.26 -6.47 -14.71
CA CYS A 124 23.10 -6.41 -16.17
C CYS A 124 24.16 -5.59 -16.92
N VAL A 125 25.20 -5.10 -16.24
CA VAL A 125 26.30 -4.38 -16.90
C VAL A 125 26.98 -5.31 -17.91
N GLY A 126 27.01 -4.90 -19.19
CA GLY A 126 27.64 -5.65 -20.28
C GLY A 126 26.93 -6.96 -20.67
N LYS A 127 25.67 -7.17 -20.26
CA LYS A 127 24.85 -8.34 -20.65
C LYS A 127 24.03 -8.07 -21.91
N SER A 128 23.44 -9.12 -22.48
CA SER A 128 22.64 -9.08 -23.70
C SER A 128 21.44 -8.13 -23.62
N ASP A 129 20.91 -7.74 -24.77
CA ASP A 129 19.72 -6.88 -24.94
C ASP A 129 18.43 -7.43 -24.29
N THR A 130 18.47 -8.67 -23.79
CA THR A 130 17.39 -9.28 -23.01
C THR A 130 17.45 -8.96 -21.52
N CYS A 131 18.53 -8.35 -21.05
CA CYS A 131 18.64 -7.87 -19.68
C CYS A 131 17.80 -6.59 -19.51
N PRO A 132 17.02 -6.46 -18.43
CA PRO A 132 16.29 -5.22 -18.15
C PRO A 132 17.25 -4.03 -17.96
N GLY A 133 16.77 -2.81 -18.23
CA GLY A 133 17.53 -1.57 -18.09
C GLY A 133 18.15 -1.08 -19.40
N ASP A 134 19.03 -0.08 -19.29
CA ASP A 134 19.74 0.58 -20.40
C ASP A 134 21.21 0.14 -20.53
N GLY A 135 21.58 -0.96 -19.86
CA GLY A 135 22.96 -1.46 -19.81
C GLY A 135 23.86 -0.76 -18.78
N SER A 136 23.38 0.29 -18.10
CA SER A 136 24.12 0.99 -17.03
C SER A 136 24.25 0.19 -15.73
N GLY A 137 23.54 -0.94 -15.62
CA GLY A 137 23.41 -1.69 -14.37
C GLY A 137 22.29 -1.18 -13.46
N TRP A 138 21.38 -0.34 -13.97
CA TRP A 138 20.19 0.12 -13.27
C TRP A 138 18.91 -0.23 -14.03
N ALA A 139 17.84 -0.52 -13.29
CA ALA A 139 16.51 -0.64 -13.87
C ALA A 139 15.41 -0.37 -12.85
N PHE A 140 14.24 -0.03 -13.36
CA PHE A 140 13.02 0.11 -12.59
C PHE A 140 12.34 -1.26 -12.38
N PHE A 141 12.02 -1.56 -11.12
CA PHE A 141 11.21 -2.73 -10.76
C PHE A 141 10.04 -2.32 -9.88
N SER A 142 9.01 -3.15 -9.91
CA SER A 142 7.80 -2.99 -9.10
C SER A 142 7.51 -4.29 -8.37
N GLY A 143 7.17 -4.21 -7.08
CA GLY A 143 6.84 -5.33 -6.24
C GLY A 143 6.90 -4.96 -4.76
N THR A 144 6.20 -5.72 -3.92
CA THR A 144 6.39 -5.65 -2.46
C THR A 144 7.82 -6.07 -2.06
N SER A 145 8.51 -6.82 -2.92
CA SER A 145 9.96 -7.07 -2.85
C SER A 145 10.79 -5.78 -2.86
N MET A 146 10.28 -4.68 -3.43
CA MET A 146 10.92 -3.37 -3.44
C MET A 146 10.47 -2.51 -2.24
N SER A 147 9.25 -2.68 -1.74
CA SER A 147 8.81 -2.06 -0.46
C SER A 147 9.56 -2.63 0.75
N THR A 148 9.84 -3.93 0.75
CA THR A 148 10.51 -4.61 1.87
C THR A 148 11.88 -4.01 2.24
N PRO A 149 12.82 -3.76 1.30
CA PRO A 149 14.10 -3.14 1.62
C PRO A 149 13.98 -1.67 2.09
N HIS A 150 12.96 -0.91 1.67
CA HIS A 150 12.72 0.44 2.21
C HIS A 150 12.39 0.38 3.71
N ILE A 151 11.51 -0.56 4.11
CA ILE A 151 11.18 -0.78 5.52
C ILE A 151 12.38 -1.35 6.29
N ALA A 152 13.15 -2.27 5.69
CA ALA A 152 14.35 -2.81 6.33
C ALA A 152 15.41 -1.72 6.58
N GLY A 153 15.63 -0.82 5.61
CA GLY A 153 16.50 0.34 5.77
C GLY A 153 15.98 1.30 6.85
N SER A 154 14.68 1.57 6.87
CA SER A 154 14.05 2.37 7.93
C SER A 154 14.26 1.76 9.31
N ALA A 155 14.08 0.44 9.45
CA ALA A 155 14.34 -0.28 10.70
C ALA A 155 15.81 -0.20 11.12
N ALA A 156 16.75 -0.27 10.17
CA ALA A 156 18.18 -0.13 10.44
C ALA A 156 18.52 1.28 10.95
N VAL A 157 17.98 2.34 10.34
CA VAL A 157 18.14 3.73 10.81
C VAL A 157 17.61 3.89 12.23
N LEU A 158 16.42 3.36 12.51
CA LEU A 158 15.86 3.41 13.87
C LEU A 158 16.70 2.62 14.88
N ARG A 159 17.32 1.52 14.46
CA ARG A 159 18.19 0.71 15.33
C ARG A 159 19.51 1.41 15.64
N ASP A 160 20.05 2.17 14.69
CA ASP A 160 21.26 2.98 14.90
C ASP A 160 20.99 4.16 15.85
N LEU A 161 19.90 4.89 15.59
CA LEU A 161 19.48 6.01 16.45
C LEU A 161 19.10 5.57 17.87
N HIS A 162 18.59 4.35 18.03
CA HIS A 162 18.04 3.84 19.29
C HIS A 162 18.46 2.38 19.52
N ASN A 163 19.73 2.18 19.84
CA ASN A 163 20.37 0.86 19.97
C ASN A 163 19.84 0.01 21.14
N ASP A 164 19.12 0.64 22.08
CA ASP A 164 18.48 0.06 23.26
C ASP A 164 17.09 -0.52 22.96
N ARG A 165 16.43 -0.10 21.88
CA ARG A 165 15.07 -0.56 21.52
C ARG A 165 15.07 -2.02 21.07
N SER A 166 14.08 -2.79 21.45
CA SER A 166 13.88 -4.16 20.96
C SER A 166 13.33 -4.18 19.51
N PRO A 167 13.44 -5.29 18.77
CA PRO A 167 12.82 -5.42 17.44
C PRO A 167 11.31 -5.14 17.44
N ALA A 168 10.59 -5.49 18.52
CA ALA A 168 9.17 -5.20 18.66
C ALA A 168 8.89 -3.71 18.81
N GLN A 169 9.75 -2.97 19.53
CA GLN A 169 9.64 -1.52 19.67
C GLN A 169 9.97 -0.81 18.35
N ILE A 170 10.99 -1.27 17.62
CA ILE A 170 11.29 -0.76 16.26
C ILE A 170 10.11 -1.01 15.31
N LYS A 171 9.51 -2.21 15.36
CA LYS A 171 8.31 -2.52 14.58
C LYS A 171 7.15 -1.60 14.96
N SER A 172 6.89 -1.40 16.26
CA SER A 172 5.83 -0.49 16.71
C SER A 172 6.07 0.95 16.28
N ALA A 173 7.32 1.42 16.33
CA ALA A 173 7.69 2.76 15.87
C ALA A 173 7.29 2.98 14.40
N LEU A 174 7.57 2.01 13.53
CA LEU A 174 7.26 2.08 12.09
C LEU A 174 5.77 1.91 11.80
N VAL A 175 5.14 0.92 12.44
CA VAL A 175 3.74 0.57 12.14
C VAL A 175 2.80 1.61 12.71
N ASN A 176 2.95 1.97 13.99
CA ASN A 176 1.91 2.73 14.69
C ASN A 176 1.98 4.24 14.46
N ARG A 177 2.87 4.70 13.59
CA ARG A 177 3.05 6.10 13.16
C ARG A 177 2.99 6.26 11.64
N ALA A 178 2.47 5.26 10.95
CA ALA A 178 2.34 5.26 9.50
C ALA A 178 1.18 6.19 9.06
N ASP A 179 1.32 6.91 7.96
CA ASP A 179 0.32 7.87 7.49
C ASP A 179 -0.86 7.13 6.80
N LEU A 180 -2.10 7.42 7.23
CA LEU A 180 -3.34 6.92 6.59
C LEU A 180 -3.71 7.76 5.36
N VAL A 181 -2.85 7.73 4.35
CA VAL A 181 -2.99 8.54 3.11
C VAL A 181 -3.22 7.71 1.86
N VAL A 182 -3.07 6.38 1.95
CA VAL A 182 -3.08 5.49 0.78
C VAL A 182 -4.49 5.34 0.21
N LYS A 183 -4.58 5.35 -1.13
CA LYS A 183 -5.80 5.27 -1.92
C LYS A 183 -5.86 4.02 -2.78
N ASP A 184 -7.07 3.71 -3.26
CA ASP A 184 -7.36 2.52 -4.05
C ASP A 184 -6.57 2.47 -5.36
N ALA A 185 -6.19 1.26 -5.78
CA ALA A 185 -5.38 1.07 -6.98
C ALA A 185 -6.13 1.42 -8.28
N GLN A 186 -7.47 1.36 -8.29
CA GLN A 186 -8.24 1.48 -9.52
C GLN A 186 -8.36 2.94 -9.97
N THR A 187 -8.72 3.82 -9.05
CA THR A 187 -9.00 5.24 -9.32
C THR A 187 -8.03 6.18 -8.62
N GLY A 188 -7.39 5.74 -7.53
CA GLY A 188 -6.53 6.60 -6.71
C GLY A 188 -7.29 7.65 -5.91
N LEU A 189 -8.60 7.47 -5.69
CA LEU A 189 -9.48 8.48 -5.10
C LEU A 189 -10.06 8.06 -3.76
N HIS A 190 -10.24 6.77 -3.53
CA HIS A 190 -10.98 6.24 -2.40
C HIS A 190 -10.05 5.69 -1.32
N ASP A 191 -10.48 5.76 -0.06
CA ASP A 191 -9.74 5.15 1.04
C ASP A 191 -9.70 3.63 0.89
N ILE A 192 -8.76 2.97 1.57
CA ILE A 192 -8.64 1.51 1.56
C ILE A 192 -8.58 0.93 2.97
N GLY A 193 -8.96 -0.34 3.09
CA GLY A 193 -9.09 -1.01 4.38
C GLY A 193 -7.77 -1.36 5.06
N PRO A 194 -7.80 -1.66 6.37
CA PRO A 194 -6.62 -2.08 7.12
C PRO A 194 -6.02 -3.40 6.59
N THR A 195 -6.80 -4.24 5.93
CA THR A 195 -6.31 -5.46 5.27
C THR A 195 -5.57 -5.19 3.97
N ALA A 196 -5.70 -3.99 3.39
CA ALA A 196 -4.96 -3.60 2.20
C ALA A 196 -3.70 -2.79 2.54
N GLN A 197 -3.77 -1.85 3.49
CA GLN A 197 -2.66 -0.94 3.82
C GLN A 197 -1.99 -1.16 5.19
N GLY A 198 -2.55 -2.01 6.04
CA GLY A 198 -2.12 -2.13 7.44
C GLY A 198 -2.40 -0.84 8.20
N ALA A 199 -1.39 -0.34 8.91
CA ALA A 199 -1.47 0.94 9.61
C ALA A 199 -1.30 2.17 8.69
N GLY A 200 -0.99 1.99 7.40
CA GLY A 200 -0.77 3.10 6.45
C GLY A 200 0.61 3.07 5.81
N ARG A 201 0.98 4.15 5.12
CA ARG A 201 2.32 4.34 4.52
C ARG A 201 3.34 4.69 5.60
N GLU A 202 4.50 4.08 5.58
CA GLU A 202 5.59 4.39 6.51
C GLU A 202 5.94 5.89 6.55
N ASN A 203 6.28 6.36 7.74
CA ASN A 203 6.80 7.70 7.97
C ASN A 203 7.99 7.62 8.93
N LEU A 204 9.20 7.45 8.38
CA LEU A 204 10.41 7.27 9.18
C LEU A 204 10.71 8.48 10.07
N PHE A 205 10.41 9.68 9.59
CA PHE A 205 10.64 10.91 10.35
C PHE A 205 9.81 10.95 11.64
N VAL A 206 8.51 10.60 11.55
CA VAL A 206 7.64 10.53 12.72
C VAL A 206 8.02 9.32 13.59
N ALA A 207 8.33 8.17 12.99
CA ALA A 207 8.77 6.97 13.71
C ALA A 207 10.04 7.19 14.55
N ALA A 208 11.01 7.95 14.03
CA ALA A 208 12.27 8.25 14.72
C ALA A 208 12.09 9.03 16.02
N ASN A 209 11.05 9.87 16.08
CA ASN A 209 10.71 10.72 17.23
C ASN A 209 9.73 10.08 18.20
N GLY A 210 9.31 8.84 17.96
CA GLY A 210 8.39 8.13 18.83
C GLY A 210 8.92 7.91 20.24
N THR A 211 8.05 8.04 21.24
CA THR A 211 8.37 7.79 22.65
C THR A 211 7.56 6.65 23.28
N THR A 212 6.42 6.26 22.70
CA THR A 212 5.57 5.17 23.22
C THR A 212 5.42 4.04 22.19
N TRP A 213 5.37 2.80 22.69
CA TRP A 213 5.32 1.56 21.89
C TRP A 213 4.11 0.69 22.22
N LEU A 214 3.56 0.04 21.20
CA LEU A 214 2.43 -0.88 21.27
C LEU A 214 2.86 -2.32 21.03
N SER A 215 2.30 -3.24 21.81
CA SER A 215 2.43 -4.68 21.61
C SER A 215 1.13 -5.42 21.95
N PRO A 216 0.48 -6.10 20.98
CA PRO A 216 0.82 -6.15 19.56
C PRO A 216 0.60 -4.78 18.86
N VAL A 217 1.09 -4.66 17.62
CA VAL A 217 0.99 -3.43 16.80
C VAL A 217 -0.36 -3.29 16.07
N SER A 218 -1.25 -4.26 16.22
CA SER A 218 -2.57 -4.34 15.60
C SER A 218 -3.50 -5.19 16.47
N ALA A 219 -4.79 -4.88 16.48
CA ALA A 219 -5.82 -5.66 17.16
C ALA A 219 -6.47 -6.66 16.19
N SER A 220 -5.93 -7.87 16.13
CA SER A 220 -6.53 -8.97 15.36
C SER A 220 -7.43 -9.80 16.29
N LEU A 221 -8.76 -9.70 16.12
CA LEU A 221 -9.71 -10.43 16.96
C LEU A 221 -10.19 -11.75 16.35
N GLY A 222 -9.85 -12.00 15.08
CA GLY A 222 -10.20 -13.23 14.39
C GLY A 222 -11.70 -13.38 14.16
N LYS A 223 -12.21 -14.60 14.36
CA LYS A 223 -13.65 -14.89 14.32
C LYS A 223 -14.31 -14.55 15.65
N VAL A 224 -15.41 -13.80 15.58
CA VAL A 224 -16.19 -13.35 16.74
C VAL A 224 -17.62 -13.89 16.61
N ALA A 225 -18.16 -14.49 17.66
CA ALA A 225 -19.55 -14.95 17.64
C ALA A 225 -20.53 -13.77 17.82
N ILE A 226 -21.66 -13.81 17.13
CA ILE A 226 -22.70 -12.76 17.23
C ILE A 226 -23.19 -12.65 18.67
N GLY A 227 -23.23 -11.44 19.22
CA GLY A 227 -23.68 -11.18 20.58
C GLY A 227 -22.70 -11.63 21.68
N HIS A 228 -21.50 -12.11 21.33
CA HIS A 228 -20.48 -12.54 22.28
C HIS A 228 -19.24 -11.63 22.20
N PRO A 229 -19.07 -10.70 23.15
CA PRO A 229 -17.92 -9.80 23.17
C PRO A 229 -16.60 -10.58 23.15
N THR A 230 -15.69 -10.19 22.25
CA THR A 230 -14.35 -10.76 22.14
C THR A 230 -13.33 -9.65 22.25
N SER A 231 -12.24 -9.90 22.98
CA SER A 231 -11.28 -8.87 23.37
C SER A 231 -9.86 -9.26 23.01
N VAL A 232 -9.04 -8.27 22.68
CA VAL A 232 -7.59 -8.35 22.62
C VAL A 232 -6.98 -7.25 23.49
N THR A 233 -5.86 -7.54 24.13
CA THR A 233 -5.13 -6.57 24.95
C THR A 233 -3.96 -6.01 24.17
N ILE A 234 -3.87 -4.68 24.14
CA ILE A 234 -2.71 -3.93 23.63
C ILE A 234 -1.93 -3.39 24.82
N THR A 235 -0.66 -3.75 24.92
CA THR A 235 0.25 -3.18 25.92
C THR A 235 0.88 -1.92 25.35
N LEU A 236 0.78 -0.82 26.10
CA LEU A 236 1.47 0.43 25.83
C LEU A 236 2.66 0.52 26.77
N SER A 237 3.85 0.82 26.25
CA SER A 237 5.06 1.01 27.04
C SER A 237 5.69 2.37 26.75
N ASN A 238 6.07 3.06 27.82
CA ASN A 238 6.64 4.40 27.81
C ASN A 238 7.96 4.35 28.62
N PRO A 239 9.13 4.33 27.95
CA PRO A 239 10.43 4.37 28.61
C PRO A 239 10.79 5.77 29.14
N THR A 240 10.06 6.83 28.79
CA THR A 240 10.41 8.19 29.20
C THR A 240 10.23 8.40 30.70
N GLY A 241 10.88 9.44 31.25
CA GLY A 241 10.78 9.79 32.67
C GLY A 241 9.48 10.51 33.07
N SER A 242 8.51 10.64 32.17
CA SER A 242 7.23 11.33 32.43
C SER A 242 6.06 10.46 31.98
N ALA A 243 4.94 10.51 32.71
CA ALA A 243 3.74 9.80 32.28
C ALA A 243 3.18 10.45 31.00
N GLU A 244 2.67 9.63 30.09
CA GLU A 244 2.03 10.07 28.85
C GLU A 244 0.56 9.65 28.86
N THR A 245 -0.34 10.60 28.59
CA THR A 245 -1.78 10.36 28.49
C THR A 245 -2.22 10.54 27.05
N PHE A 246 -2.97 9.56 26.54
CA PHE A 246 -3.51 9.57 25.20
C PHE A 246 -5.03 9.67 25.23
N ALA A 247 -5.61 10.55 24.43
CA ALA A 247 -7.02 10.53 24.11
C ALA A 247 -7.28 9.46 23.03
N VAL A 248 -8.27 8.61 23.26
CA VAL A 248 -8.54 7.46 22.39
C VAL A 248 -9.77 7.73 21.55
N SER A 249 -9.62 7.55 20.24
CA SER A 249 -10.72 7.64 19.27
C SER A 249 -10.70 6.46 18.30
N LYS A 250 -11.73 6.37 17.44
CA LYS A 250 -11.93 5.27 16.51
C LYS A 250 -12.15 5.83 15.11
N THR A 251 -11.53 5.20 14.12
CA THR A 251 -11.81 5.43 12.70
C THR A 251 -12.36 4.13 12.13
N LYS A 252 -13.62 4.12 11.70
CA LYS A 252 -14.26 2.96 11.04
C LYS A 252 -13.99 2.99 9.55
N PHE A 253 -13.62 1.83 9.00
CA PHE A 253 -13.61 1.61 7.56
C PHE A 253 -14.87 0.87 7.11
N THR A 254 -15.50 1.38 6.05
CA THR A 254 -16.66 0.74 5.40
C THR A 254 -16.33 0.46 3.94
N PRO A 255 -16.21 -0.81 3.52
CA PRO A 255 -15.99 -1.16 2.12
C PRO A 255 -17.10 -0.63 1.20
N SER A 256 -16.73 -0.19 0.00
CA SER A 256 -17.65 0.30 -1.03
C SER A 256 -17.08 0.03 -2.41
N THR A 257 -17.93 -0.37 -3.35
CA THR A 257 -17.56 -0.50 -4.77
C THR A 257 -17.83 0.78 -5.57
N PHE A 258 -18.39 1.81 -4.92
CA PHE A 258 -18.76 3.09 -5.56
C PHE A 258 -19.59 2.91 -6.84
N GLY A 259 -20.65 2.10 -6.73
CA GLY A 259 -21.52 1.79 -7.88
C GLY A 259 -20.88 0.85 -8.91
N GLY A 260 -19.84 0.10 -8.53
CA GLY A 260 -19.09 -0.79 -9.43
C GLY A 260 -17.89 -0.14 -10.11
N THR A 261 -17.62 1.14 -9.82
CA THR A 261 -16.45 1.87 -10.32
C THR A 261 -15.15 1.24 -9.83
N VAL A 262 -15.14 0.74 -8.59
CA VAL A 262 -13.99 0.03 -8.02
C VAL A 262 -14.40 -1.41 -7.71
N PRO A 263 -13.75 -2.41 -8.35
CA PRO A 263 -13.94 -3.81 -7.99
C PRO A 263 -13.64 -4.05 -6.50
N SER A 264 -14.42 -4.91 -5.86
CA SER A 264 -14.32 -5.16 -4.41
C SER A 264 -12.96 -5.70 -3.96
N PHE A 265 -12.21 -6.36 -4.83
CA PHE A 265 -10.88 -6.90 -4.52
C PHE A 265 -9.79 -5.82 -4.36
N TYR A 266 -10.08 -4.55 -4.69
CA TYR A 266 -9.19 -3.43 -4.37
C TYR A 266 -9.40 -2.87 -2.96
N ASP A 267 -10.37 -3.42 -2.20
CA ASP A 267 -10.67 -3.05 -0.82
C ASP A 267 -10.83 -1.54 -0.61
N ALA A 268 -11.50 -0.88 -1.57
CA ALA A 268 -11.84 0.52 -1.49
C ALA A 268 -13.03 0.77 -0.57
N GLY A 269 -13.11 1.95 0.02
CA GLY A 269 -14.17 2.30 0.95
C GLY A 269 -14.07 3.72 1.49
N ILE A 270 -14.74 3.91 2.62
CA ILE A 270 -14.91 5.22 3.27
C ILE A 270 -14.44 5.12 4.72
N LEU A 271 -13.61 6.07 5.13
CA LEU A 271 -13.27 6.30 6.53
C LEU A 271 -14.31 7.20 7.21
N SER A 272 -14.73 6.83 8.41
CA SER A 272 -15.69 7.59 9.22
C SER A 272 -15.30 7.57 10.69
N ALA A 273 -15.65 8.63 11.42
CA ALA A 273 -15.36 8.70 12.85
C ALA A 273 -16.29 7.77 13.65
N GLY A 274 -15.72 7.07 14.64
CA GLY A 274 -16.44 6.19 15.54
C GLY A 274 -16.71 4.79 14.99
N ASP A 275 -16.82 3.82 15.90
CA ASP A 275 -17.41 2.50 15.62
C ASP A 275 -18.10 2.03 16.90
N ASN A 276 -19.44 1.92 16.88
CA ASN A 276 -20.21 1.52 18.06
C ASN A 276 -20.07 0.03 18.39
N ARG A 277 -19.47 -0.75 17.49
CA ARG A 277 -19.16 -2.17 17.70
C ARG A 277 -17.84 -2.38 18.44
N ILE A 278 -17.05 -1.32 18.59
CA ILE A 278 -15.75 -1.34 19.28
C ILE A 278 -15.83 -0.60 20.60
N ILE A 279 -15.46 -1.30 21.67
CA ILE A 279 -15.36 -0.79 23.03
C ILE A 279 -13.87 -0.67 23.37
N VAL A 280 -13.46 0.56 23.70
CA VAL A 280 -12.13 0.96 24.16
C VAL A 280 -12.31 2.05 25.21
N PRO A 281 -11.37 2.26 26.14
CA PRO A 281 -11.43 3.41 27.03
C PRO A 281 -11.33 4.72 26.22
N ASN A 282 -11.86 5.82 26.76
CA ASN A 282 -11.76 7.14 26.11
C ASN A 282 -10.36 7.78 26.26
N SER A 283 -9.57 7.31 27.22
CA SER A 283 -8.19 7.73 27.42
C SER A 283 -7.36 6.60 28.03
N VAL A 284 -6.05 6.65 27.83
CA VAL A 284 -5.10 5.71 28.46
C VAL A 284 -3.88 6.49 28.93
N THR A 285 -3.45 6.26 30.17
CA THR A 285 -2.24 6.88 30.73
C THR A 285 -1.20 5.81 30.96
N VAL A 286 -0.03 5.99 30.35
CA VAL A 286 1.15 5.13 30.49
C VAL A 286 2.09 5.79 31.50
N PRO A 287 2.39 5.14 32.65
CA PRO A 287 3.26 5.74 33.65
C PRO A 287 4.68 5.96 33.12
N ALA A 288 5.41 6.89 33.75
CA ALA A 288 6.83 7.09 33.49
C ALA A 288 7.61 5.78 33.67
N SER A 289 8.51 5.48 32.73
CA SER A 289 9.37 4.30 32.71
C SER A 289 8.61 2.99 32.97
N GLY A 290 7.39 2.88 32.43
CA GLY A 290 6.48 1.78 32.71
C GLY A 290 5.57 1.43 31.55
N SER A 291 4.59 0.58 31.84
CA SER A 291 3.61 0.12 30.87
C SER A 291 2.21 0.07 31.46
N THR A 292 1.23 0.16 30.58
CA THR A 292 -0.18 -0.07 30.90
C THR A 292 -0.82 -0.91 29.80
N THR A 293 -2.04 -1.38 30.02
CA THR A 293 -2.79 -2.15 29.02
C THR A 293 -4.06 -1.42 28.62
N MET A 294 -4.43 -1.58 27.36
CA MET A 294 -5.70 -1.16 26.81
C MET A 294 -6.40 -2.39 26.22
N THR A 295 -7.65 -2.61 26.63
CA THR A 295 -8.47 -3.67 26.08
C THR A 295 -9.30 -3.14 24.91
N VAL A 296 -9.22 -3.83 23.78
CA VAL A 296 -10.04 -3.57 22.59
C VAL A 296 -11.05 -4.71 22.47
N THR A 297 -12.33 -4.39 22.57
CA THR A 297 -13.41 -5.38 22.52
C THR A 297 -14.31 -5.14 21.31
N VAL A 298 -14.55 -6.19 20.52
CA VAL A 298 -15.63 -6.20 19.52
C VAL A 298 -16.88 -6.77 20.18
N ASN A 299 -17.98 -6.04 20.07
CA ASN A 299 -19.32 -6.51 20.42
C ASN A 299 -20.31 -6.09 19.32
N SER A 300 -20.75 -7.06 18.53
CA SER A 300 -21.70 -6.82 17.43
C SER A 300 -22.91 -7.73 17.55
N SER A 301 -24.09 -7.15 17.36
CA SER A 301 -25.38 -7.84 17.39
C SER A 301 -25.77 -8.49 16.06
N HIS A 302 -24.98 -8.27 15.00
CA HIS A 302 -25.21 -8.83 13.67
C HIS A 302 -23.88 -9.27 13.04
N GLY A 303 -23.94 -10.20 12.10
CA GLY A 303 -22.76 -10.69 11.38
C GLY A 303 -22.27 -9.69 10.33
N ASP A 304 -21.02 -9.24 10.47
CA ASP A 304 -20.36 -8.30 9.57
C ASP A 304 -18.84 -8.33 9.79
N VAL A 305 -18.08 -7.68 8.93
CA VAL A 305 -16.67 -7.36 9.18
C VAL A 305 -16.59 -6.07 9.99
N VAL A 306 -15.83 -6.11 11.08
CA VAL A 306 -15.57 -4.97 11.96
C VAL A 306 -14.12 -4.57 11.77
N GLN A 307 -13.87 -3.44 11.12
CA GLN A 307 -12.52 -3.02 10.74
C GLN A 307 -12.34 -1.50 10.71
N GLY A 308 -11.10 -1.08 10.95
CA GLY A 308 -10.73 0.33 11.06
C GLY A 308 -9.44 0.51 11.86
N TRP A 309 -9.31 1.65 12.54
CA TRP A 309 -8.17 1.99 13.39
C TRP A 309 -8.63 2.54 14.75
N ILE A 310 -7.84 2.23 15.78
CA ILE A 310 -7.87 2.94 17.06
C ILE A 310 -6.79 4.01 16.99
N ASN A 311 -7.17 5.27 17.25
CA ASN A 311 -6.23 6.39 17.28
C ASN A 311 -5.98 6.80 18.73
N LEU A 312 -4.73 7.12 19.04
CA LEU A 312 -4.25 7.59 20.32
C LEU A 312 -3.55 8.93 20.09
N ASP A 313 -4.26 10.00 20.42
CA ASP A 313 -3.77 11.38 20.34
C ASP A 313 -2.99 11.67 21.62
N GLY A 314 -1.68 11.87 21.47
CA GLY A 314 -0.71 11.91 22.56
C GLY A 314 -0.18 13.32 22.86
N PRO A 315 0.73 13.46 23.83
CA PRO A 315 1.35 14.74 24.09
C PRO A 315 2.23 15.20 22.92
N GLY A 316 2.09 16.47 22.54
CA GLY A 316 2.91 17.09 21.50
C GLY A 316 2.59 16.54 20.12
N SER A 317 3.50 15.74 19.57
CA SER A 317 3.34 15.07 18.26
C SER A 317 3.41 13.55 18.37
N ASN A 318 3.24 12.99 19.58
CA ASN A 318 3.34 11.57 19.82
C ASN A 318 2.01 10.85 19.53
N ASP A 319 1.50 11.03 18.32
CA ASP A 319 0.28 10.36 17.89
C ASP A 319 0.57 8.93 17.44
N LEU A 320 -0.35 8.03 17.78
CA LEU A 320 -0.28 6.63 17.41
C LEU A 320 -1.62 6.17 16.84
N HIS A 321 -1.59 5.16 15.99
CA HIS A 321 -2.76 4.34 15.72
C HIS A 321 -2.38 2.91 15.43
N PHE A 322 -3.39 2.05 15.50
CA PHE A 322 -3.26 0.66 15.06
C PHE A 322 -4.56 0.17 14.45
N ALA A 323 -4.42 -0.68 13.44
CA ALA A 323 -5.54 -1.30 12.78
C ALA A 323 -6.23 -2.33 13.71
N TYR A 324 -7.56 -2.42 13.61
CA TYR A 324 -8.34 -3.52 14.16
C TYR A 324 -9.10 -4.26 13.06
N TYR A 325 -9.29 -5.57 13.24
CA TYR A 325 -10.08 -6.40 12.33
C TYR A 325 -10.73 -7.59 13.05
N ALA A 326 -11.98 -7.85 12.72
CA ALA A 326 -12.75 -9.00 13.18
C ALA A 326 -13.79 -9.43 12.14
N VAL A 327 -14.05 -10.73 12.09
CA VAL A 327 -15.15 -11.31 11.30
C VAL A 327 -16.22 -11.80 12.28
N VAL A 328 -17.39 -11.15 12.29
CA VAL A 328 -18.48 -11.51 13.19
C VAL A 328 -19.45 -12.47 12.49
N GLY A 329 -19.71 -13.62 13.10
CA GLY A 329 -20.79 -14.53 12.72
C GLY A 329 -20.62 -15.35 11.44
N LYS A 330 -19.45 -15.29 10.78
CA LYS A 330 -19.14 -16.07 9.55
C LYS A 330 -18.18 -17.24 9.80
#